data_AF-A0A2I6QKE4-F1
#
_entry.id   AF-A0A2I6QKE4-F1
#
_cell.length_a   1.000
_cell.length_b   1.000
_cell.length_c   1.000
_cell.angle_alpha   90.00
_cell.angle_beta   90.00
_cell.angle_gamma   90.00
#
_symmetry.space_group_name_H-M   'P 1'
#
loop_
_entity.id
_entity.type
_entity.pdbx_description
1 polymer ?
#
loop_
_entity_poly.entity_id
_entity_poly.type
_entity_poly.pdbx_seq_one_letter_code
_entity_poly.pdbx_strand_id
1 'polypeptide(L)'
;MILVLLSLVDMTLVGGLLVMVMFSGYENFVSQLDISENKEKLNWLGKTHLIIKLLRSIIDNVAPGTVIITETNVPHKDNIAYFGAGDDEAHMVYQFSLPPLVLHAVQKQNVEALCAWAQNLTLPSSNTTWFNFLASHDGSRD
;
A
#
# COMPACT_ATOMS: atom_id res chain seq x y z
N MET A 1 -5.39 -39.65 7.48
CA MET A 1 -6.41 -38.97 6.64
C MET A 1 -6.67 -37.53 7.08
N ILE A 2 -6.91 -37.24 8.36
CA ILE A 2 -7.21 -35.87 8.83
C ILE A 2 -6.07 -34.86 8.53
N LEU A 3 -4.80 -35.27 8.70
CA LEU A 3 -3.63 -34.41 8.44
C LEU A 3 -3.49 -34.04 6.96
N VAL A 4 -3.79 -34.98 6.05
CA VAL A 4 -3.76 -34.73 4.60
C VAL A 4 -4.85 -33.73 4.22
N LEU A 5 -6.02 -33.86 4.85
CA LEU A 5 -7.17 -32.97 4.62
C LEU A 5 -6.88 -31.54 5.14
N LEU A 6 -6.27 -31.40 6.32
CA LEU A 6 -5.79 -30.11 6.82
C LEU A 6 -4.71 -29.50 5.91
N SER A 7 -3.74 -30.29 5.46
CA SER A 7 -2.70 -29.76 4.56
C SER A 7 -3.24 -29.30 3.21
N LEU A 8 -4.31 -29.93 2.72
CA LEU A 8 -5.01 -29.52 1.50
C LEU A 8 -5.75 -28.21 1.72
N VAL A 9 -6.42 -28.05 2.86
CA VAL A 9 -7.08 -26.79 3.24
C VAL A 9 -6.06 -25.66 3.33
N ASP A 10 -4.93 -25.87 4.00
CA ASP A 10 -3.86 -24.87 4.13
C ASP A 10 -3.26 -24.48 2.77
N MET A 11 -2.96 -25.45 1.90
CA MET A 11 -2.50 -25.19 0.53
C MET A 11 -3.54 -24.41 -0.30
N THR A 12 -4.82 -24.70 -0.12
CA THR A 12 -5.90 -23.97 -0.83
C THR A 12 -6.03 -22.54 -0.31
N LEU A 13 -5.88 -22.34 1.00
CA LEU A 13 -5.93 -21.03 1.64
C LEU A 13 -4.73 -20.16 1.23
N VAL A 14 -3.52 -20.74 1.24
CA VAL A 14 -2.30 -20.07 0.77
C VAL A 14 -2.37 -19.79 -0.72
N GLY A 15 -2.86 -20.74 -1.52
CA GLY A 15 -3.07 -20.56 -2.96
C GLY A 15 -4.06 -19.44 -3.28
N GLY A 16 -5.18 -19.37 -2.55
CA GLY A 16 -6.16 -18.29 -2.68
C GLY A 16 -5.56 -16.93 -2.33
N LEU A 17 -4.79 -16.85 -1.24
CA LEU A 17 -4.07 -15.65 -0.84
C LEU A 17 -3.05 -15.20 -1.89
N LEU A 18 -2.32 -16.14 -2.49
CA LEU A 18 -1.35 -15.86 -3.56
C LEU A 18 -2.03 -15.27 -4.81
N VAL A 19 -3.12 -15.90 -5.25
CA VAL A 19 -3.89 -15.44 -6.42
C VAL A 19 -4.46 -14.06 -6.16
N MET A 20 -5.02 -13.83 -4.98
CA MET A 20 -5.55 -12.54 -4.55
C MET A 20 -4.48 -11.43 -4.55
N VAL A 21 -3.32 -11.69 -3.93
CA VAL A 21 -2.21 -10.72 -3.89
C VAL A 21 -1.67 -10.43 -5.29
N MET A 22 -1.64 -11.44 -6.18
CA MET A 22 -1.24 -11.25 -7.58
C MET A 22 -2.25 -10.41 -8.36
N PHE A 23 -3.55 -10.65 -8.23
CA PHE A 23 -4.58 -9.87 -8.91
C PHE A 23 -4.63 -8.43 -8.39
N SER A 24 -4.60 -8.23 -7.07
CA SER A 24 -4.54 -6.90 -6.47
C SER A 24 -3.26 -6.15 -6.88
N GLY A 25 -2.12 -6.84 -6.92
CA GLY A 25 -0.86 -6.28 -7.41
C GLY A 25 -0.89 -5.95 -8.91
N TYR A 26 -1.53 -6.78 -9.74
CA TYR A 26 -1.67 -6.57 -11.18
C TYR A 26 -2.60 -5.40 -11.50
N GLU A 27 -3.78 -5.35 -10.88
CA GLU A 27 -4.72 -4.23 -10.95
C GLU A 27 -4.05 -2.93 -10.50
N ASN A 28 -3.25 -2.96 -9.43
CA ASN A 28 -2.64 -1.75 -8.88
C ASN A 28 -1.30 -1.36 -9.54
N PHE A 29 -0.76 -2.14 -10.48
CA PHE A 29 0.57 -1.88 -11.08
C PHE A 29 0.59 -1.98 -12.60
N VAL A 30 -0.08 -2.99 -13.18
CA VAL A 30 -0.12 -3.23 -14.63
C VAL A 30 -1.31 -2.52 -15.29
N SER A 31 -2.45 -2.35 -14.61
CA SER A 31 -3.58 -1.58 -15.18
C SER A 31 -3.22 -0.13 -15.50
N GLN A 32 -2.17 0.42 -14.87
CA GLN A 32 -1.66 1.77 -15.13
C GLN A 32 -0.74 1.88 -16.34
N LEU A 33 -0.26 0.77 -16.91
CA LEU A 33 0.56 0.82 -18.12
C LEU A 33 -0.28 1.08 -19.39
N ASP A 34 -1.60 0.85 -19.32
CA ASP A 34 -2.50 0.95 -20.48
C ASP A 34 -3.57 2.05 -20.36
N ILE A 35 -3.57 2.82 -19.26
CA ILE A 35 -4.51 3.93 -19.08
C ILE A 35 -3.81 5.23 -19.50
N SER A 36 -4.13 5.63 -20.73
CA SER A 36 -3.89 6.95 -21.27
C SER A 36 -4.23 8.07 -20.27
N GLU A 37 -3.42 9.11 -20.34
CA GLU A 37 -3.20 10.26 -19.44
C GLU A 37 -4.43 11.17 -19.20
N ASN A 38 -5.63 10.60 -19.02
CA ASN A 38 -6.87 11.35 -18.84
C ASN A 38 -7.89 10.60 -17.96
N LYS A 39 -7.48 10.19 -16.75
CA LYS A 39 -8.46 9.94 -15.69
C LYS A 39 -8.78 11.27 -15.04
N GLU A 40 -10.02 11.73 -15.20
CA GLU A 40 -10.61 12.81 -14.40
C GLU A 40 -10.07 12.71 -12.98
N LYS A 41 -9.19 13.65 -12.62
CA LYS A 41 -8.58 13.71 -11.29
C LYS A 41 -9.74 13.84 -10.30
N LEU A 42 -10.10 12.71 -9.69
CA LEU A 42 -11.31 12.50 -8.92
C LEU A 42 -11.56 13.73 -8.02
N ASN A 43 -12.58 14.52 -8.33
CA ASN A 43 -12.84 15.82 -7.68
C ASN A 43 -12.95 15.75 -6.14
N TRP A 44 -13.13 14.55 -5.58
CA TRP A 44 -13.20 14.32 -4.14
C TRP A 44 -11.83 14.18 -3.46
N LEU A 45 -10.75 13.78 -4.17
CA LEU A 45 -9.43 13.57 -3.56
C LEU A 45 -8.94 14.85 -2.87
N GLY A 46 -9.05 15.99 -3.55
CA GLY A 46 -8.64 17.29 -2.99
C GLY A 46 -9.40 17.69 -1.71
N LYS A 47 -10.67 17.29 -1.60
CA LYS A 47 -11.47 17.53 -0.38
C LYS A 47 -11.03 16.61 0.76
N THR A 48 -10.66 15.36 0.44
CA THR A 48 -10.14 14.40 1.42
C THR A 48 -8.80 14.87 2.00
N HIS A 49 -7.87 15.34 1.18
CA HIS A 49 -6.58 15.89 1.64
C HIS A 49 -6.78 17.05 2.63
N LEU A 50 -7.73 17.97 2.36
CA LEU A 50 -8.05 19.08 3.28
C LEU A 50 -8.53 18.60 4.66
N ILE A 51 -9.34 17.54 4.70
CA ILE A 51 -9.80 16.95 5.96
C ILE A 51 -8.64 16.32 6.72
N ILE A 52 -7.73 15.62 6.02
CA ILE A 52 -6.54 15.01 6.63
C ILE A 52 -5.63 16.10 7.23
N LYS A 53 -5.39 17.21 6.51
CA LYS A 53 -4.62 18.36 7.03
C LYS A 53 -5.23 18.97 8.28
N LEU A 54 -6.56 19.10 8.30
CA LEU A 54 -7.28 19.60 9.47
C LEU A 54 -7.12 18.66 10.66
N LEU A 55 -7.32 17.35 10.45
CA LEU A 55 -7.15 16.34 11.50
C LEU A 55 -5.72 16.32 12.03
N ARG A 56 -4.73 16.41 11.12
CA ARG A 56 -3.31 16.51 11.47
C ARG A 56 -3.05 17.71 12.39
N SER A 57 -3.52 18.88 11.99
CA SER A 57 -3.37 20.11 12.77
C SER A 57 -4.01 20.01 14.16
N ILE A 58 -5.20 19.39 14.26
CA ILE A 58 -5.88 19.19 15.55
C ILE A 58 -5.08 18.24 16.44
N ILE A 59 -4.64 17.10 15.90
CA ILE A 59 -3.92 16.07 16.64
C ILE A 59 -2.58 16.60 17.15
N ASP A 60 -1.83 17.33 16.33
CA ASP A 60 -0.54 17.91 16.73
C ASP A 60 -0.69 18.89 17.92
N ASN A 61 -1.83 19.58 18.02
CA ASN A 61 -2.12 20.51 19.12
C ASN A 61 -2.69 19.81 20.37
N VAL A 62 -3.54 18.80 20.19
CA VAL A 62 -4.29 18.18 21.30
C VAL A 62 -3.54 17.00 21.91
N ALA A 63 -2.82 16.22 21.10
CA ALA A 63 -2.17 14.98 21.51
C ALA A 63 -0.83 14.77 20.79
N PRO A 64 0.21 15.58 21.13
CA PRO A 64 1.54 15.43 20.55
C PRO A 64 2.11 14.04 20.88
N GLY A 65 2.35 13.24 19.83
CA GLY A 65 2.77 11.84 19.91
C GLY A 65 1.82 10.85 19.23
N THR A 66 0.65 11.30 18.78
CA THR A 66 -0.27 10.49 17.98
C THR A 66 0.15 10.48 16.51
N VAL A 67 0.22 9.30 15.91
CA VAL A 67 0.63 9.11 14.52
C VAL A 67 -0.60 8.84 13.66
N ILE A 68 -0.72 9.57 12.55
CA ILE A 68 -1.76 9.35 11.54
C ILE A 68 -1.19 8.46 10.45
N ILE A 69 -1.87 7.34 10.18
CA ILE A 69 -1.50 6.38 9.15
C ILE A 69 -2.62 6.32 8.12
N THR A 70 -2.29 6.42 6.83
CA THR A 70 -3.25 6.21 5.74
C THR A 70 -3.23 4.78 5.24
N GLU A 71 -4.38 4.11 5.34
CA GLU A 71 -4.63 2.80 4.75
C GLU A 71 -5.32 3.00 3.39
N THR A 72 -4.55 3.43 2.39
CA THR A 72 -5.10 3.68 1.05
C THR A 72 -4.57 2.66 0.05
N ASN A 73 -5.48 1.87 -0.52
CA ASN A 73 -5.19 0.93 -1.59
C ASN A 73 -5.29 1.63 -2.95
N VAL A 74 -4.41 2.60 -3.19
CA VAL A 74 -4.27 3.31 -4.46
C VAL A 74 -2.90 3.03 -5.07
N PRO A 75 -2.70 3.35 -6.36
CA PRO A 75 -1.39 3.30 -7.00
C PRO A 75 -0.32 3.99 -6.17
N HIS A 76 0.91 3.46 -6.15
CA HIS A 76 2.00 4.00 -5.34
C HIS A 76 2.22 5.52 -5.57
N LYS A 77 2.07 5.98 -6.82
CA LYS A 77 2.18 7.41 -7.18
C LYS A 77 1.12 8.28 -6.49
N ASP A 78 -0.10 7.79 -6.38
CA ASP A 78 -1.20 8.48 -5.72
C ASP A 78 -1.13 8.32 -4.20
N ASN A 79 -0.54 7.23 -3.72
CA ASN A 79 -0.36 6.96 -2.29
C ASN A 79 0.66 7.93 -1.66
N ILE A 80 1.71 8.28 -2.39
CA ILE A 80 2.70 9.29 -1.97
C ILE A 80 2.03 10.66 -1.73
N ALA A 81 0.95 10.99 -2.46
CA ALA A 81 0.29 12.28 -2.32
C ALA A 81 -0.29 12.52 -0.92
N TYR A 82 -0.55 11.48 -0.14
CA TYR A 82 -1.05 11.56 1.24
C TYR A 82 0.01 12.02 2.26
N PHE A 83 1.27 12.10 1.87
CA PHE A 83 2.28 12.82 2.66
C PHE A 83 2.15 14.34 2.53
N GLY A 84 1.35 14.85 1.58
CA GLY A 84 1.16 16.28 1.36
C GLY A 84 2.48 16.99 1.00
N ALA A 85 2.78 18.08 1.69
CA ALA A 85 4.05 18.80 1.60
C ALA A 85 5.20 18.11 2.36
N GLY A 86 4.91 16.99 3.03
CA GLY A 86 5.86 16.18 3.79
C GLY A 86 5.68 16.31 5.30
N ASP A 87 4.92 17.28 5.82
CA ASP A 87 4.72 17.46 7.26
C ASP A 87 3.29 17.84 7.65
N ASP A 88 2.40 18.05 6.69
CA ASP A 88 1.08 18.64 6.89
C ASP A 88 -0.10 17.65 6.79
N GLU A 89 0.15 16.41 6.35
CA GLU A 89 -0.88 15.36 6.24
C GLU A 89 -0.52 14.12 7.07
N ALA A 90 -0.41 12.94 6.43
CA ALA A 90 -0.15 11.68 7.11
C ALA A 90 1.29 11.60 7.60
N HIS A 91 1.47 11.03 8.79
CA HIS A 91 2.80 10.71 9.30
C HIS A 91 3.35 9.43 8.66
N MET A 92 2.45 8.47 8.38
CA MET A 92 2.79 7.23 7.74
C MET A 92 1.80 6.87 6.64
N VAL A 93 2.31 6.19 5.62
CA VAL A 93 1.51 5.69 4.49
C VAL A 93 1.72 4.18 4.36
N TYR A 94 0.65 3.40 4.22
CA TYR A 94 0.71 1.95 4.01
C TYR A 94 1.41 1.58 2.70
N GLN A 95 2.38 0.67 2.77
CA GLN A 95 3.13 0.22 1.61
C GLN A 95 2.54 -1.05 0.97
N PHE A 96 1.44 -0.90 0.22
CA PHE A 96 0.76 -2.03 -0.44
C PHE A 96 1.59 -2.70 -1.56
N SER A 97 2.63 -2.04 -2.08
CA SER A 97 3.51 -2.64 -3.09
C SER A 97 4.49 -3.67 -2.52
N LEU A 98 4.79 -3.64 -1.22
CA LEU A 98 5.80 -4.50 -0.61
C LEU A 98 5.39 -6.00 -0.57
N PRO A 99 4.20 -6.39 -0.09
CA PRO A 99 3.80 -7.80 -0.06
C PRO A 99 3.87 -8.53 -1.41
N PRO A 100 3.30 -8.02 -2.52
CA PRO A 100 3.36 -8.71 -3.81
C PRO A 100 4.79 -8.80 -4.36
N LEU A 101 5.65 -7.80 -4.12
CA LEU A 101 7.05 -7.84 -4.55
C LEU A 101 7.89 -8.84 -3.78
N VAL A 102 7.69 -8.94 -2.46
CA VAL A 102 8.35 -9.96 -1.63
C VAL A 102 7.93 -11.35 -2.08
N LEU A 103 6.64 -11.54 -2.32
CA LEU A 103 6.12 -12.81 -2.82
C LEU A 103 6.72 -13.17 -4.19
N HIS A 104 6.72 -12.23 -5.13
CA HIS A 104 7.31 -12.42 -6.45
C HIS A 104 8.80 -12.81 -6.34
N ALA A 105 9.54 -12.16 -5.44
CA ALA A 105 10.95 -12.45 -5.22
C ALA A 105 11.18 -13.87 -4.70
N VAL A 106 10.34 -14.34 -3.77
CA VAL A 106 10.39 -15.72 -3.26
C VAL A 106 10.02 -16.72 -4.35
N GLN A 107 8.94 -16.47 -5.10
CA GLN A 107 8.43 -17.38 -6.13
C GLN A 107 9.38 -17.50 -7.33
N LYS A 108 10.01 -16.40 -7.75
CA LYS A 108 10.97 -16.37 -8.87
C LYS A 108 12.41 -16.64 -8.44
N GLN A 109 12.66 -16.73 -7.13
CA GLN A 109 14.01 -16.72 -6.56
C GLN A 109 14.89 -15.57 -7.10
N ASN A 110 14.27 -14.41 -7.40
CA ASN A 110 14.93 -13.25 -7.97
C ASN A 110 14.45 -11.97 -7.29
N VAL A 111 15.38 -11.23 -6.67
CA VAL A 111 15.13 -9.99 -5.92
C VAL A 111 15.26 -8.71 -6.75
N GLU A 112 15.60 -8.80 -8.04
CA GLU A 112 15.89 -7.64 -8.89
C GLU A 112 14.74 -6.63 -8.92
N ALA A 113 13.50 -7.08 -9.11
CA ALA A 113 12.32 -6.22 -9.10
C ALA A 113 12.08 -5.57 -7.73
N LEU A 114 12.29 -6.29 -6.63
CA LEU A 114 12.15 -5.77 -5.27
C LEU A 114 13.21 -4.70 -4.98
N CYS A 115 14.46 -4.96 -5.36
CA CYS A 115 15.57 -4.02 -5.19
C CYS A 115 15.38 -2.76 -6.04
N ALA A 116 14.98 -2.90 -7.31
CA ALA A 116 14.72 -1.77 -8.20
C ALA A 116 13.59 -0.88 -7.67
N TRP A 117 12.50 -1.49 -7.18
CA TRP A 117 11.43 -0.75 -6.53
C TRP A 117 11.90 -0.06 -5.25
N ALA A 118 12.63 -0.76 -4.38
CA ALA A 118 13.11 -0.22 -3.11
C ALA A 118 14.07 0.98 -3.30
N GLN A 119 14.88 0.97 -4.35
CA GLN A 119 15.76 2.09 -4.71
C GLN A 119 15.00 3.35 -5.16
N ASN A 120 13.76 3.20 -5.62
CA ASN A 120 12.93 4.32 -6.04
C ASN A 120 12.08 4.91 -4.90
N LEU A 121 12.14 4.33 -3.70
CA LEU A 121 11.44 4.84 -2.53
C LEU A 121 12.14 6.10 -2.00
N THR A 122 11.51 7.24 -2.21
CA THR A 122 11.92 8.50 -1.59
C THR A 122 10.89 8.92 -0.55
N LEU A 123 11.37 9.43 0.57
CA LEU A 123 10.53 10.06 1.58
C LEU A 123 10.51 11.58 1.32
N PRO A 124 9.34 12.22 1.37
CA PRO A 124 9.23 13.66 1.17
C PRO A 124 9.82 14.46 2.35
N SER A 125 9.87 13.89 3.56
CA SER A 125 10.45 14.54 4.74
C SER A 125 11.07 13.54 5.73
N SER A 126 11.81 14.04 6.71
CA SER A 126 12.29 13.24 7.85
C SER A 126 11.22 12.94 8.90
N ASN A 127 10.08 13.63 8.85
CA ASN A 127 8.96 13.43 9.78
C ASN A 127 7.90 12.46 9.24
N THR A 128 8.17 11.84 8.10
CA THR A 128 7.29 10.88 7.44
C THR A 128 8.00 9.56 7.23
N THR A 129 7.26 8.46 7.29
CA THR A 129 7.83 7.13 7.04
C THR A 129 6.82 6.20 6.40
N TRP A 130 7.32 5.19 5.70
CA TRP A 130 6.50 4.11 5.19
C TRP A 130 6.08 3.18 6.32
N PHE A 131 4.82 2.72 6.27
CA PHE A 131 4.37 1.58 7.07
C PHE A 131 4.52 0.31 6.22
N ASN A 132 5.60 -0.42 6.48
CA ASN A 132 5.92 -1.66 5.78
C ASN A 132 5.21 -2.84 6.44
N PHE A 133 4.52 -3.64 5.64
CA PHE A 133 3.86 -4.85 6.09
C PHE A 133 4.03 -5.97 5.05
N LEU A 134 3.87 -7.22 5.49
CA LEU A 134 3.96 -8.41 4.63
C LEU A 134 2.63 -9.15 4.49
N ALA A 135 1.72 -8.94 5.43
CA ALA A 135 0.37 -9.48 5.41
C ALA A 135 -0.57 -8.48 6.08
N SER A 136 -1.76 -8.29 5.51
CA SER A 136 -2.86 -7.51 6.07
C SER A 136 -4.02 -8.45 6.41
N HIS A 137 -4.86 -8.03 7.36
CA HIS A 137 -6.14 -8.68 7.63
C HIS A 137 -7.19 -8.38 6.56
N ASP A 138 -6.97 -7.32 5.77
CA ASP A 138 -7.78 -6.98 4.61
C ASP A 138 -7.39 -7.92 3.46
N GLY A 139 -8.13 -9.01 3.33
CA GLY A 139 -8.16 -9.77 2.08
C GLY A 139 -8.87 -8.91 1.06
N SER A 140 -8.17 -8.47 0.02
CA SER A 140 -8.66 -7.55 -1.02
C SER A 140 -10.13 -7.81 -1.35
N ARG A 141 -11.00 -6.94 -0.85
CA ARG A 141 -12.39 -6.95 -1.30
C ARG A 141 -12.41 -6.48 -2.74
N ASP A 142 -13.01 -7.36 -3.54
CA ASP A 142 -13.54 -7.21 -4.89
C ASP A 142 -12.55 -7.21 -6.05
#